data_AF-A0A845BI92-F1
#
_entry.id   AF-A0A845BI92-F1
#
_cell.length_a   1.000
_cell.length_b   1.000
_cell.length_c   1.000
_cell.angle_alpha   90.00
_cell.angle_beta   90.00
_cell.angle_gamma   90.00
#
_symmetry.space_group_name_H-M   'P 1'
#
loop_
_entity.id
_entity.type
_entity.pdbx_description
1 polymer ?
#
loop_
_entity_poly.entity_id
_entity_poly.type
_entity_poly.pdbx_seq_one_letter_code
_entity_poly.pdbx_strand_id
1 'polypeptide(L)'
;MRDSGQPELTYRSLDDLVRRRLRTWPQRPPGALDSPKQRGIWMRARPGEADTSTHPFLRLPGSNRLRTLPDGLWLHFSPDPADAYCDILCIEACSTLQNLLDKRSRFAPSTTSLLTVCPVPWLTAPLDPGSDKPRWQHIKLLRQQPVEPLVLPVRDVRVLYGLKTRQYDGFARTQMPQAHEYFCPMDALTDEQGASNPAMQALIARASGAANFMRLP
;
A
#
# COMPACT_ATOMS: atom_id res chain seq x y z
N MET A 1 -38.07 14.43 24.20
CA MET A 1 -37.32 13.20 24.56
C MET A 1 -36.50 12.82 23.34
N ARG A 2 -35.22 12.50 23.55
CA ARG A 2 -34.12 12.52 22.57
C ARG A 2 -34.40 11.74 21.30
N ASP A 3 -34.12 12.34 20.14
CA ASP A 3 -33.52 11.62 19.03
C ASP A 3 -32.28 12.41 18.59
N SER A 4 -31.16 12.03 19.19
CA SER A 4 -29.84 12.61 18.97
C SER A 4 -29.35 12.20 17.60
N GLY A 5 -29.31 13.17 16.68
CA GLY A 5 -28.73 13.03 15.35
C GLY A 5 -27.35 12.39 15.40
N GLN A 6 -27.28 11.12 15.00
CA GLN A 6 -26.01 10.52 14.62
C GLN A 6 -25.55 11.23 13.36
N PRO A 7 -24.35 11.83 13.34
CA PRO A 7 -23.82 12.37 12.11
C PRO A 7 -23.58 11.18 11.19
N GLU A 8 -24.34 11.12 10.09
CA GLU A 8 -24.01 10.28 8.96
C GLU A 8 -22.54 10.56 8.61
N LEU A 9 -21.68 9.57 8.88
CA LEU A 9 -20.31 9.53 8.40
C LEU A 9 -20.37 9.43 6.87
N THR A 10 -20.60 10.58 6.21
CA THR A 10 -20.50 10.78 4.76
C THR A 10 -19.23 10.10 4.28
N TYR A 11 -19.30 9.27 3.24
CA TYR A 11 -18.19 8.41 2.76
C TYR A 11 -16.81 9.10 2.63
N ARG A 12 -16.77 10.42 2.42
CA ARG A 12 -15.54 11.23 2.50
C ARG A 12 -14.81 11.11 3.85
N SER A 13 -15.53 10.94 4.96
CA SER A 13 -14.96 10.85 6.31
C SER A 13 -14.17 9.55 6.55
N LEU A 14 -14.53 8.44 5.89
CA LEU A 14 -13.91 7.14 6.16
C LEU A 14 -12.59 6.97 5.41
N ASP A 15 -12.58 7.27 4.11
CA ASP A 15 -11.35 7.23 3.32
C ASP A 15 -10.33 8.23 3.88
N ASP A 16 -10.77 9.41 4.29
CA ASP A 16 -9.91 10.41 4.94
C ASP A 16 -9.45 9.97 6.33
N LEU A 17 -10.28 9.27 7.11
CA LEU A 17 -9.86 8.68 8.38
C LEU A 17 -8.80 7.61 8.16
N VAL A 18 -8.99 6.70 7.20
CA VAL A 18 -8.00 5.68 6.86
C VAL A 18 -6.71 6.33 6.42
N ARG A 19 -6.73 7.29 5.48
CA ARG A 19 -5.52 8.02 5.06
C ARG A 19 -4.85 8.75 6.23
N ARG A 20 -5.60 9.33 7.17
CA ARG A 20 -5.02 9.96 8.37
C ARG A 20 -4.29 8.95 9.25
N ARG A 21 -4.86 7.76 9.47
CA ARG A 21 -4.25 6.69 10.26
C ARG A 21 -3.05 6.07 9.55
N LEU A 22 -3.15 5.77 8.26
CA LEU A 22 -2.02 5.26 7.48
C LEU A 22 -0.85 6.24 7.39
N ARG A 23 -1.07 7.55 7.59
CA ARG A 23 0.00 8.55 7.69
C ARG A 23 0.80 8.45 8.99
N THR A 24 0.27 7.82 10.03
CA THR A 24 1.04 7.56 11.27
C THR A 24 1.83 6.26 11.20
N TRP A 25 1.59 5.41 10.20
CA TRP A 25 2.31 4.15 10.02
C TRP A 25 3.76 4.39 9.55
N PRO A 26 4.70 3.50 9.88
CA PRO A 26 6.11 3.67 9.50
C PRO A 26 6.37 3.55 7.98
N GLN A 27 7.55 3.99 7.54
CA GLN A 27 8.03 3.85 6.15
C GLN A 27 8.08 2.40 5.69
N ARG A 28 8.41 1.49 6.61
CA ARG A 28 8.26 0.04 6.43
C ARG A 28 6.88 -0.37 6.92
N PRO A 29 6.11 -1.20 6.18
CA PRO A 29 4.83 -1.68 6.67
C PRO A 29 4.97 -2.38 8.03
N PRO A 30 4.03 -2.19 8.96
CA PRO A 30 4.09 -2.84 10.26
C PRO A 30 4.05 -4.37 10.09
N GLY A 31 4.97 -5.08 10.75
CA GLY A 31 5.11 -6.53 10.61
C GLY A 31 5.87 -7.01 9.36
N ALA A 32 6.22 -6.12 8.42
CA ALA A 32 7.11 -6.49 7.32
C ALA A 32 8.51 -6.78 7.87
N LEU A 33 8.95 -8.03 7.72
CA LEU A 33 10.25 -8.51 8.20
C LEU A 33 11.35 -8.26 7.17
N ASP A 34 12.56 -7.99 7.65
CA ASP A 34 13.75 -8.10 6.81
C ASP A 34 13.97 -9.57 6.45
N SER A 35 14.15 -9.86 5.16
CA SER A 35 14.38 -11.21 4.69
C SER A 35 15.48 -11.24 3.63
N PRO A 36 16.36 -12.26 3.63
CA PRO A 36 17.29 -12.49 2.53
C PRO A 36 16.62 -12.65 1.16
N LYS A 37 15.33 -13.05 1.11
CA LYS A 37 14.54 -13.17 -0.14
C LYS A 37 13.93 -11.86 -0.62
N GLN A 38 13.73 -10.92 0.29
CA GLN A 38 13.16 -9.61 0.00
C GLN A 38 14.15 -8.55 0.47
N ARG A 39 15.35 -8.58 -0.13
CA ARG A 39 16.35 -7.51 0.04
C ARG A 39 15.84 -6.26 -0.66
N GLY A 40 16.14 -5.10 -0.10
CA GLY A 40 15.68 -3.84 -0.67
C GLY A 40 15.34 -2.85 0.42
N ILE A 41 14.55 -1.84 0.06
CA ILE A 41 14.05 -0.84 0.99
C ILE A 41 12.56 -0.64 0.81
N TRP A 42 11.85 -0.68 1.94
CA TRP A 42 10.46 -0.26 2.02
C TRP A 42 10.37 1.25 2.19
N MET A 43 9.45 1.86 1.45
CA MET A 43 9.08 3.27 1.60
C MET A 43 7.57 3.42 1.49
N ARG A 44 7.00 4.29 2.34
CA ARG A 44 5.60 4.68 2.19
C ARG A 44 5.49 5.71 1.08
N ALA A 45 4.79 5.34 0.01
CA ALA A 45 4.45 6.24 -1.08
C ALA A 45 3.13 6.99 -0.84
N ARG A 46 2.14 6.30 -0.26
CA ARG A 46 0.84 6.89 0.11
C ARG A 46 0.34 6.35 1.44
N PRO A 47 -0.43 7.14 2.19
CA PRO A 47 -0.66 8.57 1.99
C PRO A 47 0.63 9.35 2.27
N GLY A 48 0.92 10.35 1.43
CA GLY A 48 2.01 11.28 1.70
C GLY A 48 1.53 12.49 2.51
N GLU A 49 2.34 13.54 2.53
CA GLU A 49 1.97 14.83 3.11
C GLU A 49 0.71 15.37 2.42
N ALA A 50 -0.16 16.04 3.19
CA ALA A 50 -1.29 16.76 2.61
C ALA A 50 -0.74 17.83 1.65
N ASP A 51 -1.41 18.06 0.51
CA ASP A 51 -1.08 19.07 -0.52
C ASP A 51 -0.08 18.75 -1.65
N THR A 52 0.26 17.49 -1.94
CA THR A 52 1.04 17.24 -3.16
C THR A 52 0.42 16.19 -4.10
N SER A 53 0.11 16.60 -5.33
CA SER A 53 -0.23 15.71 -6.46
C SER A 53 0.96 14.86 -6.94
N THR A 54 2.03 14.80 -6.16
CA THR A 54 3.35 14.27 -6.55
C THR A 54 3.60 12.86 -6.04
N HIS A 55 2.62 12.21 -5.42
CA HIS A 55 2.81 10.87 -4.89
C HIS A 55 2.96 9.79 -5.98
N PRO A 56 3.69 8.70 -5.70
CA PRO A 56 3.72 7.57 -6.59
C PRO A 56 2.32 6.97 -6.80
N PHE A 57 2.13 6.44 -8.01
CA PHE A 57 0.87 5.85 -8.44
C PHE A 57 1.13 4.61 -9.30
N LEU A 58 0.09 3.81 -9.49
CA LEU A 58 0.15 2.61 -10.32
C LEU A 58 -0.54 2.86 -11.65
N ARG A 59 -0.08 2.22 -12.73
CA ARG A 59 -0.75 2.25 -14.04
C ARG A 59 -0.54 0.94 -14.79
N LEU A 60 -1.39 0.69 -15.77
CA LEU A 60 -1.17 -0.40 -16.73
C LEU A 60 -0.06 -0.01 -17.73
N PRO A 61 0.82 -0.94 -18.13
CA PRO A 61 1.70 -0.74 -19.26
C PRO A 61 0.94 -0.28 -20.51
N GLY A 62 1.52 0.64 -21.28
CA GLY A 62 0.90 1.19 -22.49
C GLY A 62 -0.24 2.19 -22.27
N SER A 63 -0.72 2.41 -21.04
CA SER A 63 -1.72 3.42 -20.73
C SER A 63 -1.16 4.55 -19.86
N ASN A 64 -1.49 5.78 -20.22
CA ASN A 64 -1.23 6.98 -19.41
C ASN A 64 -2.53 7.61 -18.86
N ARG A 65 -3.71 7.07 -19.25
CA ARG A 65 -5.03 7.63 -18.90
C ARG A 65 -5.53 7.15 -17.54
N LEU A 66 -5.27 5.89 -17.20
CA LEU A 66 -5.79 5.27 -15.98
C LEU A 66 -4.68 5.17 -14.94
N ARG A 67 -4.83 5.92 -13.85
CA ARG A 67 -3.97 5.84 -12.66
C ARG A 67 -4.73 5.16 -11.54
N THR A 68 -4.14 4.15 -10.95
CA THR A 68 -4.63 3.54 -9.72
C THR A 68 -3.93 4.24 -8.54
N LEU A 69 -4.76 4.72 -7.61
CA LEU A 69 -4.38 5.55 -6.48
C LEU A 69 -4.88 4.89 -5.17
N PRO A 70 -4.17 3.88 -4.65
CA PRO A 70 -4.58 3.17 -3.42
C PRO A 70 -4.65 4.09 -2.20
N ASP A 71 -5.53 3.81 -1.25
CA ASP A 71 -5.65 4.60 -0.01
C ASP A 71 -4.34 4.60 0.81
N GLY A 72 -3.64 3.47 0.82
CA GLY A 72 -2.24 3.35 1.23
C GLY A 72 -1.41 2.60 0.20
N LEU A 73 -0.16 3.03 0.00
CA LEU A 73 0.78 2.41 -0.93
C LEU A 73 2.18 2.40 -0.30
N TRP A 74 2.73 1.21 -0.15
CA TRP A 74 4.12 0.99 0.20
C TRP A 74 4.84 0.34 -0.97
N LEU A 75 6.05 0.85 -1.23
CA LEU A 75 6.92 0.43 -2.30
C LEU A 75 8.13 -0.25 -1.70
N HIS A 76 8.45 -1.45 -2.18
CA HIS A 76 9.68 -2.15 -1.86
C HIS A 76 10.58 -2.17 -3.09
N PHE A 77 11.65 -1.39 -3.06
CA PHE A 77 12.54 -1.25 -4.21
C PHE A 77 13.60 -2.35 -4.23
N SER A 78 13.85 -2.90 -5.42
CA SER A 78 15.00 -3.77 -5.65
C SER A 78 16.30 -3.07 -5.23
N PRO A 79 17.25 -3.80 -4.61
CA PRO A 79 18.55 -3.26 -4.26
C PRO A 79 19.53 -3.28 -5.46
N ASP A 80 19.17 -3.95 -6.56
CA ASP A 80 20.04 -4.18 -7.70
C ASP A 80 19.57 -3.39 -8.93
N PRO A 81 20.35 -2.39 -9.41
CA PRO A 81 20.04 -1.68 -10.64
C PRO A 81 19.96 -2.57 -11.90
N ALA A 82 20.62 -3.74 -11.91
CA ALA A 82 20.56 -4.67 -13.03
C ALA A 82 19.25 -5.47 -13.06
N ASP A 83 18.54 -5.57 -11.93
CA ASP A 83 17.24 -6.21 -11.78
C ASP A 83 16.23 -5.23 -11.15
N ALA A 84 15.91 -4.17 -11.90
CA ALA A 84 15.11 -3.06 -11.42
C ALA A 84 13.60 -3.40 -11.41
N TYR A 85 13.06 -3.62 -10.23
CA TYR A 85 11.62 -3.83 -10.00
C TYR A 85 11.15 -3.14 -8.72
N CYS A 86 9.83 -3.15 -8.50
CA CYS A 86 9.22 -2.78 -7.23
C CYS A 86 8.21 -3.85 -6.80
N ASP A 87 8.26 -4.31 -5.55
CA ASP A 87 7.12 -5.01 -4.95
C ASP A 87 6.21 -3.99 -4.25
N ILE A 88 4.91 -4.26 -4.18
CA ILE A 88 3.96 -3.31 -3.57
C ILE A 88 3.11 -3.95 -2.49
N LEU A 89 2.84 -3.17 -1.44
CA LEU A 89 1.74 -3.40 -0.52
C LEU A 89 0.75 -2.24 -0.66
N CYS A 90 -0.46 -2.55 -1.13
CA CYS A 90 -1.57 -1.63 -1.23
C CYS A 90 -2.53 -1.83 -0.07
N ILE A 91 -3.14 -0.74 0.40
CA ILE A 91 -4.23 -0.76 1.38
C ILE A 91 -5.41 -0.02 0.77
N GLU A 92 -6.58 -0.64 0.84
CA GLU A 92 -7.81 -0.14 0.24
C GLU A 92 -8.97 -0.20 1.23
N ALA A 93 -9.55 0.95 1.56
CA ALA A 93 -10.73 1.05 2.40
C ALA A 93 -11.98 0.75 1.58
N CYS A 94 -12.71 -0.32 1.90
CA CYS A 94 -13.91 -0.70 1.17
C CYS A 94 -15.15 -0.60 2.07
N SER A 95 -16.01 0.33 1.72
CA SER A 95 -17.23 0.65 2.49
C SER A 95 -18.46 -0.15 2.03
N THR A 96 -18.42 -0.73 0.82
CA THR A 96 -19.47 -1.58 0.24
C THR A 96 -18.86 -2.75 -0.54
N LEU A 97 -19.65 -3.78 -0.83
CA LEU A 97 -19.23 -4.90 -1.67
C LEU A 97 -18.92 -4.44 -3.11
N GLN A 98 -19.74 -3.55 -3.69
CA GLN A 98 -19.48 -3.00 -5.01
C GLN A 98 -18.14 -2.27 -5.07
N ASN A 99 -17.84 -1.46 -4.05
CA ASN A 99 -16.57 -0.76 -3.95
C ASN A 99 -15.39 -1.73 -3.79
N LEU A 100 -15.56 -2.81 -3.02
CA LEU A 100 -14.57 -3.88 -2.95
C LEU A 100 -14.32 -4.51 -4.32
N LEU A 101 -15.36 -4.91 -5.05
CA LEU A 101 -15.21 -5.58 -6.35
C LEU A 101 -14.55 -4.66 -7.39
N ASP A 102 -14.93 -3.39 -7.41
CA ASP A 102 -14.29 -2.39 -8.27
C ASP A 102 -12.79 -2.24 -7.94
N LYS A 103 -12.43 -2.10 -6.66
CA LYS A 103 -11.02 -2.01 -6.24
C LYS A 103 -10.26 -3.30 -6.54
N ARG A 104 -10.84 -4.48 -6.28
CA ARG A 104 -10.23 -5.79 -6.57
C ARG A 104 -9.86 -5.97 -8.03
N SER A 105 -10.69 -5.48 -8.95
CA SER A 105 -10.42 -5.58 -10.39
C SER A 105 -9.13 -4.87 -10.83
N ARG A 106 -8.65 -3.88 -10.05
CA ARG A 106 -7.46 -3.07 -10.35
C ARG A 106 -6.14 -3.75 -9.98
N PHE A 107 -6.18 -4.81 -9.18
CA PHE A 107 -4.99 -5.45 -8.61
C PHE A 107 -4.86 -6.93 -8.94
N ALA A 108 -5.63 -7.46 -9.88
CA ALA A 108 -5.64 -8.89 -10.22
C ALA A 108 -4.39 -9.30 -11.04
N PRO A 109 -3.34 -9.89 -10.43
CA PRO A 109 -2.06 -10.12 -11.09
C PRO A 109 -2.14 -11.24 -12.13
N SER A 110 -3.15 -12.10 -12.03
CA SER A 110 -3.44 -13.15 -13.01
C SER A 110 -3.93 -12.60 -14.36
N THR A 111 -4.40 -11.36 -14.40
CA THR A 111 -5.01 -10.76 -15.60
C THR A 111 -4.36 -9.45 -16.01
N THR A 112 -3.49 -8.88 -15.18
CA THR A 112 -2.90 -7.57 -15.40
C THR A 112 -1.45 -7.49 -14.92
N SER A 113 -0.66 -6.68 -15.61
CA SER A 113 0.64 -6.21 -15.13
C SER A 113 0.53 -4.75 -14.69
N LEU A 114 1.29 -4.36 -13.68
CA LEU A 114 1.30 -2.99 -13.15
C LEU A 114 2.70 -2.39 -13.28
N LEU A 115 2.73 -1.07 -13.52
CA LEU A 115 3.91 -0.23 -13.37
C LEU A 115 3.72 0.68 -12.17
N THR A 116 4.75 0.81 -11.34
CA THR A 116 4.86 1.89 -10.36
C THR A 116 5.53 3.07 -11.03
N VAL A 117 4.94 4.27 -10.87
CA VAL A 117 5.51 5.53 -11.32
C VAL A 117 5.83 6.38 -10.10
N CYS A 118 7.10 6.71 -9.91
CA CYS A 118 7.59 7.59 -8.86
C CYS A 118 7.97 8.96 -9.46
N PRO A 119 7.18 10.02 -9.22
CA PRO A 119 7.48 11.35 -9.74
C PRO A 119 8.78 11.93 -9.20
N VAL A 120 9.47 12.76 -9.99
CA VAL A 120 10.72 13.44 -9.60
C VAL A 120 10.58 14.19 -8.27
N PRO A 121 9.54 15.03 -8.04
CA PRO A 121 9.43 15.76 -6.77
C PRO A 121 9.36 14.84 -5.54
N TRP A 122 8.76 13.65 -5.67
CA TRP A 122 8.73 12.66 -4.60
C TRP A 122 10.09 11.98 -4.39
N LEU A 123 10.80 11.67 -5.47
CA LEU A 123 12.13 11.07 -5.43
C LEU A 123 13.18 12.01 -4.81
N THR A 124 13.07 13.31 -5.07
CA THR A 124 14.01 14.33 -4.59
C THR A 124 13.64 14.91 -3.22
N ALA A 125 12.45 14.61 -2.70
CA ALA A 125 12.07 15.01 -1.35
C ALA A 125 12.71 14.10 -0.28
N PRO A 126 12.90 14.59 0.96
CA PRO A 126 13.37 13.80 2.10
C PRO A 126 12.52 12.55 2.36
N LEU A 127 13.14 11.47 2.84
CA LEU A 127 12.39 10.26 3.25
C LEU A 127 11.50 10.53 4.47
N ASP A 128 12.08 11.13 5.51
CA ASP A 128 11.45 11.45 6.80
C ASP A 128 11.69 12.92 7.19
N PRO A 129 10.83 13.52 8.03
CA PRO A 129 11.04 14.86 8.56
C PRO A 129 12.41 14.95 9.27
N GLY A 130 13.27 15.85 8.81
CA GLY A 130 14.62 16.02 9.34
C GLY A 130 15.72 15.16 8.69
N SER A 131 15.39 14.35 7.68
CA SER A 131 16.40 13.70 6.85
C SER A 131 16.92 14.66 5.78
N ASP A 132 18.25 14.83 5.70
CA ASP A 132 18.88 15.59 4.60
C ASP A 132 18.98 14.77 3.30
N LYS A 133 18.74 13.45 3.38
CA LYS A 133 18.89 12.55 2.25
C LYS A 133 17.56 12.39 1.48
N PRO A 134 17.55 12.68 0.16
CA PRO A 134 16.38 12.47 -0.67
C PRO A 134 16.11 10.98 -0.93
N ARG A 135 14.84 10.61 -1.16
CA ARG A 135 14.42 9.20 -1.33
C ARG A 135 15.23 8.45 -2.38
N TRP A 136 15.60 9.09 -3.50
CA TRP A 136 16.35 8.43 -4.57
C TRP A 136 17.71 7.87 -4.11
N GLN A 137 18.38 8.52 -3.16
CA GLN A 137 19.65 8.05 -2.62
C GLN A 137 19.49 6.79 -1.77
N HIS A 138 18.31 6.60 -1.17
CA HIS A 138 17.98 5.42 -0.39
C HIS A 138 17.54 4.23 -1.28
N ILE A 139 16.93 4.50 -2.45
CA ILE A 139 16.41 3.49 -3.38
C ILE A 139 17.54 2.68 -4.06
N LYS A 140 18.77 3.22 -4.15
CA LYS A 140 19.97 2.58 -4.74
C LYS A 140 19.86 2.10 -6.20
N LEU A 141 18.72 2.27 -6.85
CA LEU A 141 18.53 1.99 -8.29
C LEU A 141 19.08 3.10 -9.20
N LEU A 142 19.25 4.32 -8.66
CA LEU A 142 19.66 5.50 -9.41
C LEU A 142 21.08 5.91 -9.02
N ARG A 143 21.96 6.07 -10.01
CA ARG A 143 23.36 6.52 -9.80
C ARG A 143 23.50 8.05 -9.68
N GLN A 144 22.53 8.77 -10.23
CA GLN A 144 22.51 10.23 -10.27
C GLN A 144 21.11 10.72 -9.89
N GLN A 145 21.00 12.00 -9.53
CA GLN A 145 19.73 12.61 -9.22
C GLN A 145 18.77 12.49 -10.42
N PRO A 146 17.53 11.98 -10.21
CA PRO A 146 16.58 11.81 -11.30
C PRO A 146 16.07 13.16 -11.81
N VAL A 147 16.05 13.31 -13.13
CA VAL A 147 15.39 14.41 -13.85
C VAL A 147 14.08 13.97 -14.51
N GLU A 148 13.82 12.66 -14.52
CA GLU A 148 12.61 12.03 -15.04
C GLU A 148 11.99 11.09 -13.98
N PRO A 149 10.67 10.80 -14.07
CA PRO A 149 10.04 9.85 -13.16
C PRO A 149 10.70 8.46 -13.23
N LEU A 150 10.92 7.84 -12.08
CA LEU A 150 11.33 6.43 -12.03
C LEU A 150 10.11 5.55 -12.27
N VAL A 151 10.12 4.77 -13.35
CA VAL A 151 9.06 3.84 -13.70
C VAL A 151 9.61 2.42 -13.57
N LEU A 152 8.96 1.60 -12.76
CA LEU A 152 9.40 0.23 -12.48
C LEU A 152 8.26 -0.78 -12.72
N PRO A 153 8.57 -1.98 -13.25
CA PRO A 153 7.61 -3.07 -13.24
C PRO A 153 7.30 -3.49 -11.80
N VAL A 154 6.03 -3.78 -11.54
CA VAL A 154 5.61 -4.39 -10.27
C VAL A 154 5.82 -5.89 -10.35
N ARG A 155 6.69 -6.43 -9.50
CA ARG A 155 7.02 -7.87 -9.48
C ARG A 155 6.08 -8.67 -8.60
N ASP A 156 5.82 -8.21 -7.38
CA ASP A 156 4.84 -8.80 -6.45
C ASP A 156 3.82 -7.76 -6.01
N VAL A 157 2.55 -8.17 -5.98
CA VAL A 157 1.41 -7.34 -5.57
C VAL A 157 0.81 -7.96 -4.33
N ARG A 158 0.64 -7.16 -3.28
CA ARG A 158 -0.10 -7.54 -2.07
C ARG A 158 -1.11 -6.45 -1.76
N VAL A 159 -2.35 -6.81 -1.47
CA VAL A 159 -3.43 -5.85 -1.20
C VAL A 159 -4.16 -6.22 0.08
N LEU A 160 -4.21 -5.29 1.02
CA LEU A 160 -5.01 -5.37 2.23
C LEU A 160 -6.30 -4.56 2.06
N TYR A 161 -7.44 -5.25 2.06
CA TYR A 161 -8.75 -4.62 2.03
C TYR A 161 -9.29 -4.46 3.45
N GLY A 162 -9.61 -3.22 3.83
CA GLY A 162 -10.38 -2.92 5.02
C GLY A 162 -11.87 -3.00 4.72
N LEU A 163 -12.61 -3.83 5.44
CA LEU A 163 -14.05 -4.01 5.24
C LEU A 163 -14.84 -3.58 6.47
N LYS A 164 -15.95 -2.86 6.28
CA LYS A 164 -16.92 -2.63 7.38
C LYS A 164 -17.44 -3.97 7.90
N THR A 165 -17.80 -4.04 9.19
CA THR A 165 -18.16 -5.28 9.91
C THR A 165 -19.11 -6.19 9.12
N ARG A 166 -20.22 -5.65 8.61
CA ARG A 166 -21.20 -6.43 7.82
C ARG A 166 -20.57 -7.08 6.57
N GLN A 167 -19.75 -6.33 5.84
CA GLN A 167 -19.07 -6.84 4.64
C GLN A 167 -17.96 -7.82 5.02
N TYR A 168 -17.18 -7.53 6.06
CA TYR A 168 -16.12 -8.40 6.55
C TYR A 168 -16.67 -9.79 6.92
N ASP A 169 -17.68 -9.82 7.79
CA ASP A 169 -18.29 -11.05 8.27
C ASP A 169 -18.92 -11.87 7.14
N GLY A 170 -19.60 -11.18 6.21
CA GLY A 170 -20.18 -11.83 5.03
C GLY A 170 -19.11 -12.43 4.13
N PHE A 171 -18.04 -11.68 3.84
CA PHE A 171 -16.95 -12.12 2.98
C PHE A 171 -16.19 -13.28 3.60
N ALA A 172 -15.81 -13.17 4.88
CA ALA A 172 -15.08 -14.20 5.61
C ALA A 172 -15.84 -15.54 5.69
N ARG A 173 -17.18 -15.51 5.70
CA ARG A 173 -18.00 -16.73 5.71
C ARG A 173 -18.19 -17.39 4.35
N THR A 174 -18.09 -16.65 3.26
CA THR A 174 -18.62 -17.10 1.95
C THR A 174 -17.62 -17.04 0.81
N GLN A 175 -16.52 -16.31 0.95
CA GLN A 175 -15.57 -16.04 -0.13
C GLN A 175 -14.17 -16.51 0.25
N MET A 176 -13.43 -16.99 -0.75
CA MET A 176 -12.01 -17.31 -0.62
C MET A 176 -11.16 -16.16 -1.19
N PRO A 177 -10.26 -15.56 -0.38
CA PRO A 177 -9.26 -14.62 -0.88
C PRO A 177 -8.37 -15.22 -1.97
N GLN A 178 -7.94 -14.39 -2.93
CA GLN A 178 -6.83 -14.74 -3.81
C GLN A 178 -5.49 -14.62 -3.08
N ALA A 179 -4.43 -15.25 -3.59
CA ALA A 179 -3.13 -15.32 -2.90
C ALA A 179 -2.46 -13.96 -2.60
N HIS A 180 -2.83 -12.91 -3.32
CA HIS A 180 -2.34 -11.54 -3.11
C HIS A 180 -3.25 -10.71 -2.20
N GLU A 181 -4.42 -11.23 -1.82
CA GLU A 181 -5.47 -10.50 -1.12
C GLU A 181 -5.47 -10.84 0.37
N TYR A 182 -5.53 -9.79 1.18
CA TYR A 182 -5.62 -9.84 2.63
C TYR A 182 -6.82 -9.00 3.05
N PHE A 183 -7.48 -9.39 4.13
CA PHE A 183 -8.68 -8.73 4.60
C PHE A 183 -8.57 -8.44 6.09
N CYS A 184 -9.01 -7.25 6.47
CA CYS A 184 -9.11 -6.87 7.87
C CYS A 184 -10.42 -6.11 8.13
N PRO A 185 -10.91 -6.13 9.38
CA PRO A 185 -11.95 -5.23 9.82
C PRO A 185 -11.54 -3.75 9.65
N MET A 186 -12.47 -2.90 9.23
CA MET A 186 -12.22 -1.47 8.99
C MET A 186 -11.79 -0.73 10.26
N ASP A 187 -12.37 -1.09 11.40
CA ASP A 187 -12.00 -0.56 12.72
C ASP A 187 -10.52 -0.77 13.00
N ALA A 188 -9.95 -1.94 12.68
CA ALA A 188 -8.52 -2.21 12.82
C ALA A 188 -7.61 -1.32 11.95
N LEU A 189 -8.07 -0.88 10.77
CA LEU A 189 -7.33 0.12 9.96
C LEU A 189 -7.49 1.54 10.49
N THR A 190 -8.63 1.85 11.10
CA THR A 190 -8.93 3.19 11.61
C THR A 190 -8.48 3.42 13.06
N ASP A 191 -8.01 2.35 13.72
CA ASP A 191 -7.46 2.39 15.08
C ASP A 191 -6.17 3.23 15.13
N GLU A 192 -6.02 4.00 16.20
CA GLU A 192 -4.83 4.82 16.46
C GLU A 192 -3.55 4.00 16.59
N GLN A 193 -3.68 2.82 17.18
CA GLN A 193 -2.62 1.86 17.40
C GLN A 193 -2.62 0.75 16.35
N GLY A 194 -3.31 0.94 15.22
CA GLY A 194 -3.42 -0.08 14.16
C GLY A 194 -2.08 -0.62 13.68
N ALA A 195 -1.04 0.22 13.60
CA ALA A 195 0.33 -0.21 13.25
C ALA A 195 1.01 -1.09 14.31
N SER A 196 0.61 -0.92 15.57
CA SER A 196 1.13 -1.67 16.72
C SER A 196 0.28 -2.90 17.06
N ASN A 197 -0.88 -3.07 16.41
CA ASN A 197 -1.77 -4.20 16.65
C ASN A 197 -1.08 -5.51 16.22
N PRO A 198 -0.86 -6.48 17.13
CA PRO A 198 -0.15 -7.72 16.82
C PRO A 198 -0.83 -8.55 15.71
N ALA A 199 -2.18 -8.55 15.65
CA ALA A 199 -2.91 -9.26 14.61
C ALA A 199 -2.74 -8.61 13.24
N MET A 200 -2.69 -7.27 13.19
CA MET A 200 -2.40 -6.52 11.96
C MET A 200 -0.97 -6.78 11.49
N GLN A 201 0.01 -6.73 12.39
CA GLN A 201 1.41 -7.03 12.09
C GLN A 201 1.57 -8.46 11.58
N ALA A 202 0.94 -9.44 12.24
CA ALA A 202 0.97 -10.82 11.79
C ALA A 202 0.32 -11.00 10.41
N LEU A 203 -0.80 -10.31 10.14
CA LEU A 203 -1.46 -10.33 8.84
C LEU A 203 -0.54 -9.79 7.73
N ILE A 204 0.11 -8.64 7.95
CA ILE A 204 1.02 -8.02 6.98
C ILE A 204 2.32 -8.82 6.85
N ALA A 205 2.82 -9.45 7.93
CA ALA A 205 3.98 -10.32 7.87
C ALA A 205 3.78 -11.49 6.89
N ARG A 206 2.55 -12.01 6.77
CA ARG A 206 2.21 -13.03 5.77
C ARG A 206 2.33 -12.55 4.32
N ALA A 207 2.28 -11.24 4.09
CA ALA A 207 2.51 -10.65 2.78
C ALA A 207 4.01 -10.60 2.40
N SER A 208 4.92 -11.04 3.27
CA SER A 208 6.34 -11.17 2.94
C SER A 208 6.58 -12.28 1.90
N GLY A 209 7.48 -12.03 0.96
CA GLY A 209 7.94 -13.07 0.02
C GLY A 209 8.54 -14.29 0.72
N ALA A 210 9.07 -14.12 1.95
CA ALA A 210 9.59 -15.22 2.77
C ALA A 210 8.50 -16.21 3.20
N ALA A 211 7.26 -15.75 3.38
CA ALA A 211 6.15 -16.57 3.87
C ALA A 211 5.73 -17.66 2.88
N ASN A 212 6.19 -17.58 1.63
CA ASN A 212 5.95 -18.61 0.60
C ASN A 212 6.87 -19.84 0.73
N PHE A 213 7.87 -19.81 1.61
CA PHE A 213 8.89 -20.86 1.71
C PHE A 213 8.87 -21.50 3.10
N MET A 214 8.88 -22.83 3.14
CA MET A 214 8.98 -23.58 4.40
C MET A 214 10.34 -23.36 5.09
N ARG A 215 11.41 -23.17 4.31
CA ARG A 215 12.76 -22.84 4.79
C ARG A 215 13.45 -21.93 3.79
N LEU A 216 14.24 -20.98 4.30
CA LEU A 216 15.14 -20.16 3.48
C LEU A 216 16.56 -20.75 3.53
N PRO A 217 17.37 -20.58 2.47
CA PRO A 217 18.79 -20.94 2.48
C PRO A 217 19.58 -20.16 3.53
#